data_AF-A0A7X7VCJ1-F1
#
_entry.id   AF-A0A7X7VCJ1-F1
#
_cell.length_a   1.000
_cell.length_b   1.000
_cell.length_c   1.000
_cell.angle_alpha   90.00
_cell.angle_beta   90.00
_cell.angle_gamma   90.00
#
_symmetry.space_group_name_H-M   'P 1'
#
loop_
_entity.id
_entity.type
_entity.pdbx_description
1 polymer ?
#
loop_
_entity_poly.entity_id
_entity_poly.type
_entity_poly.pdbx_seq_one_letter_code
_entity_poly.pdbx_strand_id
1 'polypeptide(L)'
;MRLKTLIATGLAVLAAAAIAAAQDPAAAGETARPEPLFVRLTFYPTASLSRYDYNNDLDVFEVRVYAEVRRRSQEGPPAADARVTAMGQKLDFLKDHFEKRVLVERDKRPAELDLEISVPDRPVVRERHPLPAWLALTAPAPSILPAGADLAIRWAFTRFPSPVDVRAYDFKTGREFFSRDHLEGTEAVVPAAEVPAGTIVRIYVIQSWLYKRYLSGPDYARGSEINVIPWSQVFVRTK
;
A
#
# COMPACT_ATOMS: atom_id res chain seq x y z
N MET A 1 -23.48 84.07 1.02
CA MET A 1 -22.73 83.23 1.98
C MET A 1 -23.06 81.72 1.96
N ARG A 2 -24.09 81.22 1.25
CA ARG A 2 -24.51 79.80 1.33
C ARG A 2 -23.83 78.81 0.35
N LEU A 3 -23.15 79.30 -0.70
CA LEU A 3 -22.57 78.42 -1.72
C LEU A 3 -21.20 77.83 -1.32
N LYS A 4 -20.45 78.52 -0.46
CA LYS A 4 -19.11 78.08 0.00
C LYS A 4 -19.19 76.92 1.00
N THR A 5 -20.27 76.85 1.79
CA THR A 5 -20.47 75.80 2.79
C THR A 5 -20.81 74.45 2.15
N LEU A 6 -21.62 74.45 1.08
CA LEU A 6 -22.04 73.23 0.37
C LEU A 6 -20.88 72.52 -0.34
N ILE A 7 -19.91 73.26 -0.87
CA ILE A 7 -18.73 72.69 -1.54
C ILE A 7 -17.79 72.03 -0.52
N ALA A 8 -17.61 72.63 0.65
CA ALA A 8 -16.77 72.07 1.71
C ALA A 8 -17.36 70.77 2.29
N THR A 9 -18.69 70.67 2.43
CA THR A 9 -19.33 69.42 2.92
C THR A 9 -19.27 68.30 1.87
N GLY A 10 -19.41 68.62 0.58
CA GLY A 10 -19.28 67.64 -0.51
C GLY A 10 -17.88 67.02 -0.61
N LEU A 11 -16.83 67.83 -0.43
CA LEU A 11 -15.44 67.35 -0.44
C LEU A 11 -15.10 66.49 0.78
N ALA A 12 -15.67 66.77 1.96
CA ALA A 12 -15.47 65.96 3.16
C ALA A 12 -16.12 64.57 3.05
N VAL A 13 -17.29 64.47 2.41
CA VAL A 13 -17.99 63.18 2.21
C VAL A 13 -17.27 62.31 1.16
N LEU A 14 -16.71 62.92 0.10
CA LEU A 14 -15.90 62.20 -0.89
C LEU A 14 -14.56 61.71 -0.33
N ALA A 15 -13.92 62.48 0.56
CA ALA A 15 -12.69 62.05 1.24
C ALA A 15 -12.95 60.89 2.23
N ALA A 16 -14.07 60.91 2.95
CA ALA A 16 -14.45 59.82 3.85
C ALA A 16 -14.83 58.53 3.09
N ALA A 17 -15.48 58.66 1.92
CA ALA A 17 -15.80 57.52 1.05
C ALA A 17 -14.55 56.91 0.39
N ALA A 18 -13.54 57.72 0.07
CA ALA A 18 -12.27 57.24 -0.49
C ALA A 18 -11.43 56.45 0.53
N ILE A 19 -11.50 56.79 1.82
CA ILE A 19 -10.79 56.05 2.89
C ILE A 19 -11.49 54.71 3.18
N ALA A 20 -12.83 54.66 3.12
CA ALA A 20 -13.59 53.43 3.31
C ALA A 20 -13.44 52.44 2.14
N ALA A 21 -13.23 52.92 0.91
CA ALA A 21 -13.01 52.08 -0.27
C ALA A 21 -11.55 51.60 -0.43
N ALA A 22 -10.60 52.14 0.35
CA ALA A 22 -9.19 51.76 0.34
C ALA A 22 -8.79 50.80 1.46
N GLN A 23 -9.74 50.43 2.33
CA GLN A 23 -9.55 49.34 3.28
C GLN A 23 -10.06 48.05 2.64
N ASP A 24 -9.21 47.43 1.82
CA ASP A 24 -9.35 45.99 1.58
C ASP A 24 -9.51 45.33 2.95
N PRO A 25 -10.54 44.49 3.17
CA PRO A 25 -10.62 43.70 4.38
C PRO A 25 -9.30 42.93 4.47
N ALA A 26 -8.57 43.13 5.56
CA ALA A 26 -7.31 42.43 5.81
C ALA A 26 -7.53 40.97 5.43
N ALA A 27 -6.81 40.51 4.39
CA ALA A 27 -6.90 39.15 3.90
C ALA A 27 -6.88 38.25 5.13
N ALA A 28 -8.02 37.59 5.39
CA ALA A 28 -8.17 36.69 6.53
C ALA A 28 -6.96 35.78 6.47
N GLY A 29 -6.08 35.89 7.47
CA GLY A 29 -4.72 35.35 7.40
C GLY A 29 -4.79 33.95 6.83
N GLU A 30 -4.14 33.74 5.68
CA GLU A 30 -3.97 32.41 5.13
C GLU A 30 -3.41 31.58 6.27
N THR A 31 -4.22 30.67 6.79
CA THR A 31 -3.76 29.72 7.81
C THR A 31 -2.55 29.05 7.19
N ALA A 32 -1.38 29.28 7.78
CA ALA A 32 -0.12 28.81 7.23
C ALA A 32 -0.28 27.32 6.90
N ARG A 33 -0.10 26.99 5.62
CA ARG A 33 -0.41 25.65 5.13
C ARG A 33 0.35 24.62 5.99
N PRO A 34 -0.31 23.54 6.45
CA PRO A 34 0.37 22.50 7.19
C PRO A 34 1.54 21.94 6.39
N GLU A 35 2.60 21.59 7.09
CA GLU A 35 3.79 21.05 6.44
C GLU A 35 3.48 19.71 5.73
N PRO A 36 4.13 19.48 4.57
CA PRO A 36 3.92 18.25 3.83
C PRO A 36 4.36 17.03 4.64
N LEU A 37 3.69 15.89 4.44
CA LEU A 37 4.11 14.60 4.99
C LEU A 37 4.95 13.87 3.97
N PHE A 38 6.03 13.25 4.42
CA PHE A 38 6.58 12.14 3.67
C PHE A 38 5.74 10.90 3.96
N VAL A 39 5.24 10.27 2.89
CA VAL A 39 4.41 9.08 2.97
C VAL A 39 5.01 8.00 2.08
N ARG A 40 5.39 6.86 2.67
CA ARG A 40 5.75 5.65 1.94
C ARG A 40 4.82 4.52 2.34
N LEU A 41 4.03 4.05 1.40
CA LEU A 41 3.10 2.95 1.59
C LEU A 41 3.61 1.72 0.86
N THR A 42 3.62 0.57 1.53
CA THR A 42 3.94 -0.71 0.92
C THR A 42 2.81 -1.68 1.17
N PHE A 43 2.26 -2.22 0.09
CA PHE A 43 1.15 -3.16 0.11
C PHE A 43 1.60 -4.51 -0.43
N TYR A 44 1.24 -5.58 0.28
CA TYR A 44 1.46 -6.96 -0.17
C TYR A 44 0.12 -7.68 -0.34
N PRO A 45 -0.52 -7.60 -1.52
CA PRO A 45 -1.62 -8.48 -1.88
C PRO A 45 -1.13 -9.93 -1.86
N THR A 46 -1.70 -10.71 -0.97
CA THR A 46 -1.19 -12.04 -0.62
C THR A 46 -2.28 -13.08 -0.78
N ALA A 47 -2.01 -14.12 -1.57
CA ALA A 47 -2.81 -15.35 -1.59
C ALA A 47 -2.00 -16.48 -0.95
N SER A 48 -2.27 -16.78 0.32
CA SER A 48 -1.65 -17.88 1.05
C SER A 48 -2.58 -19.08 1.08
N LEU A 49 -2.29 -20.08 0.26
CA LEU A 49 -3.09 -21.28 0.13
C LEU A 49 -2.54 -22.34 1.09
N SER A 50 -3.30 -22.70 2.11
CA SER A 50 -2.84 -23.65 3.12
C SER A 50 -3.93 -24.65 3.42
N ARG A 51 -3.52 -25.90 3.58
CA ARG A 51 -4.32 -26.92 4.25
C ARG A 51 -3.67 -27.41 5.54
N TYR A 52 -2.42 -27.06 5.83
CA TYR A 52 -1.64 -27.62 6.94
C TYR A 52 -0.49 -26.69 7.36
N ASP A 53 -0.85 -25.68 8.14
CA ASP A 53 -0.02 -25.22 9.25
C ASP A 53 -0.68 -25.78 10.51
N TYR A 54 0.05 -26.03 11.60
CA TYR A 54 -0.48 -26.65 12.82
C TYR A 54 -1.70 -25.93 13.44
N ASN A 55 -2.11 -24.77 12.91
CA ASN A 55 -3.32 -24.01 13.22
C ASN A 55 -4.06 -23.34 12.01
N ASN A 56 -3.67 -23.54 10.74
CA ASN A 56 -4.26 -22.80 9.60
C ASN A 56 -4.61 -23.68 8.38
N ASP A 57 -5.69 -24.44 8.49
CA ASP A 57 -6.29 -25.20 7.38
C ASP A 57 -7.15 -24.32 6.44
N LEU A 58 -6.90 -23.01 6.41
CA LEU A 58 -7.70 -22.04 5.67
C LEU A 58 -6.85 -21.29 4.65
N ASP A 59 -7.36 -21.17 3.43
CA ASP A 59 -6.85 -20.23 2.45
C ASP A 59 -7.01 -18.80 3.00
N VAL A 60 -5.90 -18.07 3.08
CA VAL A 60 -5.87 -16.69 3.55
C VAL A 60 -5.60 -15.77 2.38
N PHE A 61 -6.54 -14.84 2.18
CA PHE A 61 -6.37 -13.70 1.29
C PHE A 61 -6.25 -12.46 2.14
N GLU A 62 -5.16 -11.72 1.95
CA GLU A 62 -4.87 -10.55 2.77
C GLU A 62 -4.12 -9.48 1.98
N VAL A 63 -4.22 -8.24 2.45
CA VAL A 63 -3.29 -7.17 2.09
C VAL A 63 -2.51 -6.81 3.34
N ARG A 64 -1.20 -7.06 3.35
CA ARG A 64 -0.33 -6.51 4.38
C ARG A 64 -0.02 -5.07 4.01
N VAL A 65 -0.28 -4.17 4.93
CA VAL A 65 -0.09 -2.74 4.74
C VAL A 65 1.01 -2.28 5.67
N TYR A 66 2.00 -1.59 5.13
CA TYR A 66 3.01 -0.85 5.86
C TYR A 66 2.93 0.61 5.43
N ALA A 67 2.92 1.52 6.37
CA ALA A 67 2.83 2.95 6.12
C ALA A 67 3.84 3.70 6.98
N GLU A 68 4.84 4.29 6.33
CA GLU A 68 5.73 5.25 6.94
C GLU A 68 5.18 6.65 6.70
N VAL A 69 4.82 7.32 7.79
CA VAL A 69 4.35 8.71 7.77
C VAL A 69 5.31 9.54 8.58
N ARG A 70 5.99 10.49 7.94
CA ARG A 70 7.00 11.35 8.55
C ARG A 70 6.72 12.82 8.25
N ARG A 71 7.22 13.71 9.11
CA ARG A 71 7.08 15.17 8.92
C ARG A 71 8.10 15.67 7.91
N ARG A 72 7.69 16.50 6.94
CA ARG A 72 8.50 17.24 5.95
C ARG A 72 9.32 16.43 4.94
N SER A 73 9.98 15.33 5.34
CA SER A 73 10.88 14.56 4.48
C SER A 73 11.02 13.11 4.97
N GLN A 74 11.70 12.28 4.16
CA GLN A 74 12.02 10.89 4.50
C GLN A 74 12.86 10.76 5.77
N GLU A 75 13.75 11.72 6.04
CA GLU A 75 14.61 11.73 7.22
C GLU A 75 13.94 12.38 8.43
N GLY A 76 12.79 13.04 8.22
CA GLY A 76 12.05 13.69 9.28
C GLY A 76 11.50 12.72 10.33
N PRO A 77 11.07 13.24 11.49
CA PRO A 77 10.56 12.39 12.57
C PRO A 77 9.28 11.67 12.15
N PRO A 78 9.06 10.42 12.61
CA PRO A 78 7.78 9.73 12.45
C PRO A 78 6.63 10.55 13.03
N ALA A 79 5.52 10.62 12.31
CA ALA A 79 4.27 11.18 12.81
C ALA A 79 3.54 10.12 13.66
N ALA A 80 4.09 9.79 14.83
CA ALA A 80 3.56 8.77 15.74
C ALA A 80 2.16 9.12 16.29
N ASP A 81 1.80 10.40 16.26
CA ASP A 81 0.50 10.94 16.61
C ASP A 81 -0.55 10.83 15.49
N ALA A 82 -0.15 10.32 14.31
CA ALA A 82 -1.07 10.09 13.21
C ALA A 82 -2.01 8.91 13.48
N ARG A 83 -3.22 9.00 12.93
CA ARG A 83 -4.14 7.89 12.74
C ARG A 83 -4.15 7.55 11.26
N VAL A 84 -3.61 6.38 10.93
CA VAL A 84 -3.63 5.84 9.57
C VAL A 84 -4.67 4.74 9.49
N THR A 85 -5.52 4.79 8.45
CA THR A 85 -6.41 3.69 8.11
C THR A 85 -6.20 3.27 6.66
N ALA A 86 -6.28 1.97 6.40
CA ALA A 86 -6.29 1.41 5.06
C ALA A 86 -7.48 0.47 4.94
N MET A 87 -8.25 0.58 3.85
CA MET A 87 -9.47 -0.20 3.62
C MET A 87 -10.44 -0.16 4.82
N GLY A 88 -10.60 1.03 5.41
CA GLY A 88 -11.45 1.25 6.59
C GLY A 88 -10.91 0.70 7.92
N GLN A 89 -9.73 0.08 7.93
CA GLN A 89 -9.13 -0.49 9.13
C GLN A 89 -7.98 0.39 9.65
N LYS A 90 -8.03 0.73 10.95
CA LYS A 90 -6.94 1.43 11.63
C LYS A 90 -5.68 0.56 11.69
N LEU A 91 -4.54 1.11 11.26
CA LEU A 91 -3.22 0.49 11.40
C LEU A 91 -2.63 0.74 12.77
N ASP A 92 -1.76 -0.17 13.21
CA ASP A 92 -1.07 -0.10 14.50
C ASP A 92 0.30 0.54 14.31
N PHE A 93 0.64 1.51 15.16
CA PHE A 93 1.95 2.15 15.12
C PHE A 93 2.98 1.29 15.85
N LEU A 94 4.02 0.87 15.14
CA LEU A 94 5.13 0.08 15.64
C LEU A 94 6.45 0.81 15.39
N LYS A 95 7.07 1.31 16.46
CA LYS A 95 8.38 1.97 16.48
C LYS A 95 8.46 3.25 15.63
N ASP A 96 8.43 3.12 14.31
CA ASP A 96 8.64 4.19 13.34
C ASP A 96 7.72 4.13 12.10
N HIS A 97 6.81 3.14 12.03
CA HIS A 97 5.86 2.98 10.95
C HIS A 97 4.53 2.43 11.48
N PHE A 98 3.51 2.45 10.63
CA PHE A 98 2.22 1.84 10.88
C PHE A 98 2.11 0.54 10.08
N GLU A 99 1.55 -0.51 10.67
CA GLU A 99 1.29 -1.74 9.93
C GLU A 99 -0.06 -2.37 10.26
N LYS A 100 -0.57 -3.18 9.32
CA LYS A 100 -1.72 -4.05 9.55
C LYS A 100 -1.79 -5.16 8.53
N ARG A 101 -2.36 -6.29 8.96
CA ARG A 101 -2.84 -7.35 8.07
C ARG A 101 -4.35 -7.22 7.88
N VAL A 102 -4.77 -6.88 6.67
CA VAL A 102 -6.18 -6.72 6.31
C VAL A 102 -6.66 -7.97 5.60
N LEU A 103 -7.49 -8.78 6.27
CA LEU A 103 -8.08 -9.98 5.67
C LEU A 103 -9.16 -9.59 4.66
N VAL A 104 -9.21 -10.31 3.55
CA VAL A 104 -10.22 -10.15 2.48
C VAL A 104 -10.81 -11.50 2.11
N GLU A 105 -12.05 -11.50 1.63
CA GLU A 105 -12.65 -12.70 1.06
C GLU A 105 -12.04 -12.98 -0.33
N ARG A 106 -11.84 -14.26 -0.67
CA ARG A 106 -11.27 -14.72 -1.95
C ARG A 106 -11.95 -14.08 -3.18
N ASP A 107 -13.27 -14.01 -3.15
CA ASP A 107 -14.09 -13.52 -4.27
C ASP A 107 -14.37 -12.02 -4.21
N LYS A 108 -13.94 -11.33 -3.13
CA LYS A 108 -14.07 -9.88 -2.94
C LYS A 108 -12.71 -9.20 -2.81
N ARG A 109 -11.71 -9.71 -3.55
CA ARG A 109 -10.38 -9.11 -3.61
C ARG A 109 -10.48 -7.66 -4.13
N PRO A 110 -10.00 -6.66 -3.37
CA PRO A 110 -10.09 -5.26 -3.77
C PRO A 110 -9.28 -4.97 -5.03
N ALA A 111 -9.81 -4.09 -5.89
CA ALA A 111 -9.13 -3.52 -7.04
C ALA A 111 -8.50 -2.15 -6.74
N GLU A 112 -8.82 -1.57 -5.58
CA GLU A 112 -8.33 -0.27 -5.13
C GLU A 112 -8.02 -0.33 -3.62
N LEU A 113 -7.18 0.59 -3.19
CA LEU A 113 -6.78 0.80 -1.81
C LEU A 113 -7.31 2.15 -1.35
N ASP A 114 -8.25 2.14 -0.41
CA ASP A 114 -8.65 3.33 0.33
C ASP A 114 -7.62 3.62 1.43
N LEU A 115 -7.15 4.86 1.52
CA LEU A 115 -6.23 5.34 2.53
C LEU A 115 -6.78 6.60 3.20
N GLU A 116 -6.71 6.64 4.53
CA GLU A 116 -6.93 7.87 5.30
C GLU A 116 -5.75 8.12 6.23
N ILE A 117 -5.19 9.34 6.20
CA ILE A 117 -4.17 9.81 7.13
C ILE A 117 -4.70 11.05 7.85
N SER A 118 -4.94 10.91 9.15
CA SER A 118 -5.28 12.02 10.04
C SER A 118 -4.10 12.30 10.95
N VAL A 119 -3.69 13.56 11.04
CA VAL A 119 -2.68 14.01 11.98
C VAL A 119 -3.25 15.24 12.69
N PRO A 120 -2.91 15.53 13.96
CA PRO A 120 -3.35 16.75 14.62
C PRO A 120 -3.04 18.01 13.78
N ASP A 121 -3.96 18.98 13.87
CA ASP A 121 -3.84 20.32 13.29
C ASP A 121 -3.66 20.38 11.76
N ARG A 122 -4.09 19.34 11.04
CA ARG A 122 -4.16 19.34 9.58
C ARG A 122 -5.49 18.76 9.05
N PRO A 123 -5.90 19.13 7.83
CA PRO A 123 -6.93 18.40 7.12
C PRO A 123 -6.57 16.92 6.95
N VAL A 124 -7.58 16.07 7.04
CA VAL A 124 -7.45 14.63 6.81
C VAL A 124 -7.19 14.37 5.32
N VAL A 125 -6.13 13.61 5.04
CA VAL A 125 -5.80 13.17 3.68
C VAL A 125 -6.59 11.90 3.38
N ARG A 126 -7.38 11.90 2.30
CA ARG A 126 -8.18 10.76 1.84
C ARG A 126 -7.90 10.46 0.39
N GLU A 127 -7.47 9.24 0.09
CA GLU A 127 -7.10 8.85 -1.27
C GLU A 127 -7.54 7.43 -1.60
N ARG A 128 -7.73 7.21 -2.91
CA ARG A 128 -7.89 5.89 -3.51
C ARG A 128 -6.78 5.65 -4.51
N HIS A 129 -6.15 4.49 -4.40
CA HIS A 129 -5.09 4.06 -5.31
C HIS A 129 -5.44 2.74 -5.96
N PRO A 130 -5.14 2.55 -7.26
CA PRO A 130 -5.37 1.27 -7.89
C PRO A 130 -4.50 0.20 -7.23
N LEU A 131 -5.07 -0.97 -6.98
CA LEU A 131 -4.34 -2.19 -6.70
C LEU A 131 -4.08 -2.90 -8.04
N PRO A 132 -2.85 -2.82 -8.60
CA PRO A 132 -2.60 -3.19 -9.98
C PRO A 132 -2.85 -4.67 -10.26
N ALA A 133 -2.47 -5.56 -9.35
CA ALA A 133 -2.69 -7.00 -9.52
C ALA A 133 -2.69 -7.74 -8.18
N TRP A 134 -3.34 -8.89 -8.19
CA TRP A 134 -3.07 -10.00 -7.28
C TRP A 134 -2.26 -11.05 -8.04
N LEU A 135 -1.34 -11.70 -7.35
CA LEU A 135 -0.65 -12.89 -7.82
C LEU A 135 -1.15 -14.07 -6.99
N ALA A 136 -1.55 -15.16 -7.64
CA ALA A 136 -2.03 -16.36 -6.97
C ALA A 136 -1.44 -17.61 -7.62
N LEU A 137 -0.95 -18.52 -6.79
CA LEU A 137 -0.69 -19.89 -7.20
C LEU A 137 -2.00 -20.57 -7.59
N THR A 138 -1.97 -21.27 -8.72
CA THR A 138 -3.10 -22.07 -9.24
C THR A 138 -2.75 -23.56 -9.26
N ALA A 139 -1.45 -23.89 -9.23
CA ALA A 139 -0.94 -25.21 -8.94
C ALA A 139 0.41 -25.13 -8.20
N PRO A 140 0.73 -26.12 -7.34
CA PRO A 140 -0.17 -27.17 -6.89
C PRO A 140 -1.29 -26.62 -5.99
N ALA A 141 -2.42 -27.33 -5.91
CA ALA A 141 -3.37 -27.10 -4.84
C ALA A 141 -2.83 -27.71 -3.52
N PRO A 142 -3.24 -27.21 -2.34
CA PRO A 142 -2.89 -27.82 -1.06
C PRO A 142 -3.25 -29.32 -1.03
N SER A 143 -2.24 -30.18 -1.02
CA SER A 143 -2.42 -31.62 -1.24
C SER A 143 -1.25 -32.46 -0.70
N ILE A 144 -1.43 -33.78 -0.74
CA ILE A 144 -0.35 -34.75 -0.55
C ILE A 144 0.16 -35.17 -1.93
N LEU A 145 1.38 -34.79 -2.26
CA LEU A 145 2.07 -35.13 -3.50
C LEU A 145 2.53 -36.60 -3.46
N PRO A 146 2.20 -37.42 -4.48
CA PRO A 146 2.74 -38.77 -4.61
C PRO A 146 4.27 -38.79 -4.73
N ALA A 147 4.89 -39.88 -4.28
CA ALA A 147 6.32 -40.10 -4.49
C ALA A 147 6.62 -40.24 -5.99
N GLY A 148 7.74 -39.65 -6.43
CA GLY A 148 8.19 -39.74 -7.83
C GLY A 148 7.39 -38.91 -8.83
N ALA A 149 6.53 -37.98 -8.37
CA ALA A 149 5.80 -37.06 -9.24
C ALA A 149 6.56 -35.74 -9.40
N ASP A 150 6.54 -35.19 -10.62
CA ASP A 150 6.99 -33.83 -10.87
C ASP A 150 6.08 -32.83 -10.12
N LEU A 151 6.70 -31.76 -9.63
CA LEU A 151 5.98 -30.68 -8.97
C LEU A 151 5.74 -29.55 -9.96
N ALA A 152 4.54 -29.51 -10.53
CA ALA A 152 4.09 -28.41 -11.37
C ALA A 152 3.69 -27.20 -10.52
N ILE A 153 4.33 -26.07 -10.79
CA ILE A 153 4.07 -24.77 -10.16
C ILE A 153 3.44 -23.87 -11.21
N ARG A 154 2.23 -23.38 -10.96
CA ARG A 154 1.51 -22.47 -11.87
C ARG A 154 0.96 -21.30 -11.11
N TRP A 155 0.94 -20.14 -11.74
CA TRP A 155 0.42 -18.90 -11.15
C TRP A 155 -0.38 -18.09 -12.16
N ALA A 156 -1.18 -17.17 -11.64
CA ALA A 156 -1.94 -16.22 -12.43
C ALA A 156 -1.91 -14.84 -11.78
N PHE A 157 -1.86 -13.81 -12.63
CA PHE A 157 -2.14 -12.45 -12.24
C PHE A 157 -3.61 -12.11 -12.51
N THR A 158 -4.23 -11.30 -11.66
CA THR A 158 -5.61 -10.85 -11.90
C THR A 158 -5.74 -9.84 -13.04
N ARG A 159 -4.67 -9.08 -13.36
CA ARG A 159 -4.75 -8.01 -14.36
C ARG A 159 -3.46 -7.83 -15.15
N PHE A 160 -2.37 -7.44 -14.50
CA PHE A 160 -1.11 -7.16 -15.18
C PHE A 160 -0.11 -8.29 -14.93
N PRO A 161 0.24 -9.09 -15.96
CA PRO A 161 1.30 -10.07 -15.85
C PRO A 161 2.66 -9.37 -15.73
N SER A 162 3.55 -9.96 -14.94
CA SER A 162 4.92 -9.51 -14.72
C SER A 162 5.81 -10.72 -14.43
N PRO A 163 7.13 -10.65 -14.68
CA PRO A 163 8.06 -11.67 -14.24
C PRO A 163 7.96 -11.92 -12.74
N VAL A 164 8.15 -13.19 -12.35
CA VAL A 164 8.11 -13.64 -10.95
C VAL A 164 9.38 -14.39 -10.56
N ASP A 165 9.70 -14.33 -9.28
CA ASP A 165 10.65 -15.23 -8.65
C ASP A 165 9.86 -16.38 -8.03
N VAL A 166 10.29 -17.61 -8.33
CA VAL A 166 9.68 -18.84 -7.84
C VAL A 166 10.67 -19.52 -6.92
N ARG A 167 10.18 -19.94 -5.75
CA ARG A 167 10.99 -20.63 -4.75
C ARG A 167 10.24 -21.79 -4.14
N ALA A 168 10.96 -22.89 -3.87
CA ALA A 168 10.46 -24.00 -3.09
C ALA A 168 11.47 -24.45 -2.04
N TYR A 169 10.97 -24.67 -0.83
CA TYR A 169 11.74 -25.03 0.35
C TYR A 169 11.17 -26.29 0.98
N ASP A 170 12.06 -27.13 1.50
CA ASP A 170 11.69 -28.05 2.56
C ASP A 170 11.43 -27.22 3.82
N PHE A 171 10.15 -27.13 4.22
CA PHE A 171 9.72 -26.29 5.32
C PHE A 171 10.31 -26.74 6.67
N LYS A 172 10.57 -28.04 6.83
CA LYS A 172 11.10 -28.58 8.08
C LYS A 172 12.57 -28.23 8.27
N THR A 173 13.36 -28.27 7.19
CA THR A 173 14.81 -28.00 7.25
C THR A 173 15.17 -26.56 6.89
N GLY A 174 14.24 -25.82 6.27
CA GLY A 174 14.48 -24.51 5.69
C GLY A 174 15.30 -24.54 4.40
N ARG A 175 15.66 -25.73 3.88
CA ARG A 175 16.52 -25.87 2.72
C ARG A 175 15.76 -25.55 1.43
N GLU A 176 16.29 -24.61 0.66
CA GLU A 176 15.85 -24.36 -0.72
C GLU A 176 16.28 -25.53 -1.62
N PHE A 177 15.34 -26.07 -2.38
CA PHE A 177 15.63 -27.11 -3.38
C PHE A 177 15.24 -26.69 -4.80
N PHE A 178 14.47 -25.61 -4.96
CA PHE A 178 14.16 -25.05 -6.25
C PHE A 178 14.11 -23.53 -6.19
N SER A 179 14.75 -22.90 -7.18
CA SER A 179 14.87 -21.46 -7.28
C SER A 179 15.01 -21.02 -8.72
N ARG A 180 14.14 -20.11 -9.14
CA ARG A 180 14.21 -19.44 -10.43
C ARG A 180 13.86 -17.98 -10.23
N ASP A 181 14.70 -17.11 -10.78
CA ASP A 181 14.51 -15.67 -10.75
C ASP A 181 13.99 -15.19 -12.08
N HIS A 182 13.18 -14.13 -12.03
CA HIS A 182 12.78 -13.38 -13.21
C HIS A 182 12.16 -14.25 -14.31
N LEU A 183 11.33 -15.22 -13.92
CA LEU A 183 10.65 -16.08 -14.89
C LEU A 183 9.57 -15.29 -15.63
N GLU A 184 9.72 -15.23 -16.95
CA GLU A 184 8.66 -14.83 -17.86
C GLU A 184 7.70 -16.01 -18.08
N GLY A 185 6.40 -15.78 -17.93
CA GLY A 185 5.38 -16.81 -18.09
C GLY A 185 4.54 -17.05 -16.84
N THR A 186 3.92 -18.23 -16.78
CA THR A 186 2.91 -18.58 -15.76
C THR A 186 3.13 -19.96 -15.14
N GLU A 187 4.22 -20.63 -15.46
CA GLU A 187 4.52 -21.96 -14.92
C GLU A 187 6.01 -22.29 -14.80
N ALA A 188 6.30 -23.23 -13.91
CA ALA A 188 7.59 -23.86 -13.70
C ALA A 188 7.37 -25.31 -13.25
N VAL A 189 8.38 -26.16 -13.44
CA VAL A 189 8.32 -27.57 -13.00
C VAL A 189 9.57 -27.88 -12.19
N VAL A 190 9.40 -28.49 -11.02
CA VAL A 190 10.50 -29.13 -10.29
C VAL A 190 10.49 -30.61 -10.63
N PRO A 191 11.59 -31.16 -11.20
CA PRO A 191 11.68 -32.58 -11.50
C PRO A 191 11.48 -33.45 -10.25
N ALA A 192 10.80 -34.58 -10.39
CA ALA A 192 10.50 -35.51 -9.29
C ALA A 192 11.73 -35.89 -8.44
N ALA A 193 12.90 -36.03 -9.08
CA ALA A 193 14.15 -36.39 -8.41
C ALA A 193 14.69 -35.31 -7.46
N GLU A 194 14.26 -34.05 -7.63
CA GLU A 194 14.67 -32.91 -6.81
C GLU A 194 13.65 -32.62 -5.69
N VAL A 195 12.45 -33.21 -5.75
CA VAL A 195 11.41 -32.99 -4.75
C VAL A 195 11.73 -33.80 -3.48
N PRO A 196 11.87 -33.15 -2.32
CA PRO A 196 12.18 -33.85 -1.07
C PRO A 196 11.01 -34.73 -0.63
N ALA A 197 11.30 -35.98 -0.23
CA ALA A 197 10.30 -36.95 0.24
C ALA A 197 9.96 -36.77 1.73
N GLY A 198 8.76 -37.21 2.12
CA GLY A 198 8.32 -37.28 3.52
C GLY A 198 8.34 -35.96 4.30
N THR A 199 8.20 -34.81 3.64
CA THR A 199 8.26 -33.47 4.28
C THR A 199 7.09 -32.56 3.87
N ILE A 200 7.06 -31.36 4.44
CA ILE A 200 6.22 -30.26 3.97
C ILE A 200 7.08 -29.39 3.06
N VAL A 201 6.59 -29.16 1.86
CA VAL A 201 7.19 -28.25 0.90
C VAL A 201 6.42 -26.94 0.93
N ARG A 202 7.13 -25.83 1.15
CA ARG A 202 6.61 -24.48 0.98
C ARG A 202 7.03 -23.97 -0.39
N ILE A 203 6.06 -23.59 -1.21
CA ILE A 203 6.29 -22.96 -2.51
C ILE A 203 5.79 -21.54 -2.40
N TYR A 204 6.57 -20.57 -2.87
CA TYR A 204 6.07 -19.22 -3.04
C TYR A 204 6.48 -18.63 -4.38
N VAL A 205 5.64 -17.73 -4.86
CA VAL A 205 5.86 -16.91 -6.04
C VAL A 205 5.68 -15.45 -5.64
N ILE A 206 6.63 -14.62 -6.03
CA ILE A 206 6.61 -13.18 -5.76
C ILE A 206 6.94 -12.46 -7.05
N GLN A 207 6.31 -11.31 -7.27
CA GLN A 207 6.68 -10.50 -8.43
C GLN A 207 8.14 -10.02 -8.28
N SER A 208 8.98 -10.25 -9.31
CA SER A 208 10.40 -9.88 -9.27
C SER A 208 10.62 -8.36 -9.15
N TRP A 209 9.63 -7.60 -9.61
CA TRP A 209 9.58 -6.15 -9.54
C TRP A 209 8.33 -5.70 -8.79
N LEU A 210 8.36 -4.48 -8.27
CA LEU A 210 7.22 -3.89 -7.59
C LEU A 210 6.53 -2.85 -8.48
N TYR A 211 5.23 -2.65 -8.28
CA TYR A 211 4.55 -1.50 -8.84
C TYR A 211 4.83 -0.29 -7.97
N LYS A 212 5.29 0.80 -8.61
CA LYS A 212 5.60 2.05 -7.93
C LYS A 212 4.76 3.19 -8.48
N ARG A 213 4.20 4.00 -7.59
CA ARG A 213 3.58 5.29 -7.92
C ARG A 213 4.09 6.35 -6.98
N TYR A 214 4.56 7.48 -7.53
CA TYR A 214 4.89 8.65 -6.71
C TYR A 214 3.62 9.39 -6.31
N LEU A 215 3.57 9.80 -5.05
CA LEU A 215 2.56 10.72 -4.53
C LEU A 215 3.04 12.14 -4.80
N SER A 216 2.12 12.97 -5.27
CA SER A 216 2.40 14.34 -5.66
C SER A 216 1.28 15.24 -5.19
N GLY A 217 1.57 16.53 -5.14
CA GLY A 217 0.66 17.50 -4.60
C GLY A 217 1.16 18.05 -3.27
N PRO A 218 0.49 19.09 -2.80
CA PRO A 218 1.05 19.96 -1.79
C PRO A 218 0.97 19.41 -0.36
N ASP A 219 0.29 18.29 -0.15
CA ASP A 219 0.23 17.61 1.16
C ASP A 219 1.38 16.61 1.36
N TYR A 220 2.15 16.35 0.29
CA TYR A 220 3.23 15.36 0.26
C TYR A 220 4.60 15.97 0.07
N ALA A 221 5.56 15.41 0.81
CA ALA A 221 6.96 15.68 0.60
C ALA A 221 7.44 14.98 -0.67
N ARG A 222 8.46 15.54 -1.31
CA ARG A 222 9.12 14.91 -2.46
C ARG A 222 9.59 13.50 -2.09
N GLY A 223 9.36 12.55 -2.99
CA GLY A 223 9.74 11.15 -2.81
C GLY A 223 8.69 10.30 -2.09
N SER A 224 7.56 10.89 -1.68
CA SER A 224 6.42 10.10 -1.20
C SER A 224 5.93 9.13 -2.28
N GLU A 225 5.59 7.91 -1.89
CA GLU A 225 5.39 6.81 -2.83
C GLU A 225 4.47 5.72 -2.31
N ILE A 226 3.94 4.96 -3.26
CA ILE A 226 3.18 3.73 -3.06
C ILE A 226 3.87 2.61 -3.80
N ASN A 227 4.15 1.53 -3.07
CA ASN A 227 4.74 0.31 -3.55
C ASN A 227 3.73 -0.84 -3.39
N VAL A 228 3.52 -1.63 -4.44
CA VAL A 228 2.69 -2.84 -4.38
C VAL A 228 3.49 -4.05 -4.82
N ILE A 229 3.54 -5.07 -3.98
CA ILE A 229 4.33 -6.30 -4.18
C ILE A 229 3.40 -7.51 -4.01
N PRO A 230 2.72 -7.95 -5.08
CA PRO A 230 1.89 -9.15 -5.05
C PRO A 230 2.74 -10.40 -4.86
N TRP A 231 2.26 -11.31 -4.02
CA TRP A 231 2.89 -12.62 -3.84
C TRP A 231 1.87 -13.67 -3.43
N SER A 232 2.24 -14.94 -3.57
CA SER A 232 1.43 -16.08 -3.19
C SER A 232 2.29 -17.20 -2.67
N GLN A 233 1.73 -18.04 -1.81
CA GLN A 233 2.39 -19.26 -1.34
C GLN A 233 1.40 -20.41 -1.23
N VAL A 234 1.93 -21.63 -1.33
CA VAL A 234 1.20 -22.86 -1.03
C VAL A 234 2.08 -23.84 -0.25
N PHE A 235 1.45 -24.61 0.62
CA PHE A 235 2.07 -25.74 1.32
C PHE A 235 1.54 -27.06 0.77
N VAL A 236 2.44 -27.97 0.44
CA VAL A 236 2.12 -29.35 0.03
C VAL A 236 2.93 -30.34 0.84
N ARG A 237 2.36 -31.51 1.12
CA ARG A 237 3.06 -32.60 1.82
C ARG A 237 3.55 -33.62 0.81
N THR A 238 4.79 -34.08 0.93
CA THR A 238 5.30 -35.17 0.10
C THR A 238 5.18 -36.49 0.86
N LYS A 239 4.89 -37.56 0.11
CA LYS A 239 4.91 -38.93 0.67
C LYS A 239 6.32 -39.41 0.96
#